data_AF-A0A2G2Y8I9-F1
#
_entry.id   AF-A0A2G2Y8I9-F1
#
_cell.length_a   1.000
_cell.length_b   1.000
_cell.length_c   1.000
_cell.angle_alpha   90.00
_cell.angle_beta   90.00
_cell.angle_gamma   90.00
#
_symmetry.space_group_name_H-M   'P 1'
#
loop_
_entity.id
_entity.type
_entity.pdbx_description
1 polymer ?
#
loop_
_entity_poly.entity_id
_entity_poly.type
_entity_poly.pdbx_seq_one_letter_code
_entity_poly.pdbx_strand_id
1 'polypeptide(L)'
;MGFPWYHVHTFVFNDLCRLLSIHIMHTTLVASWSGSMALYKLAFFDLFDLFLDPIWRQGMFVIPFMTHLGITNSWGGWNLWNSFISLRGSLLWFWCISGNRLVWSWNMGV
;
A
#
# COMPACT_ATOMS: atom_id res chain seq x y z
N MET A 1 -40.26 -11.64 11.04
CA MET A 1 -38.96 -12.25 11.40
C MET A 1 -37.89 -11.55 10.57
N GLY A 2 -36.86 -10.97 11.19
CA GLY A 2 -35.82 -10.23 10.48
C GLY A 2 -34.83 -11.15 9.74
N PHE A 3 -33.99 -10.58 8.88
CA PHE A 3 -32.91 -11.32 8.21
C PHE A 3 -31.90 -11.89 9.21
N PRO A 4 -31.30 -13.06 8.93
CA PRO A 4 -30.14 -13.56 9.68
C PRO A 4 -28.94 -12.61 9.58
N TRP A 5 -28.08 -12.59 10.60
CA TRP A 5 -26.94 -11.66 10.70
C TRP A 5 -25.97 -11.73 9.50
N TYR A 6 -25.83 -12.88 8.85
CA TYR A 6 -24.95 -13.06 7.70
C TYR A 6 -25.55 -12.56 6.37
N HIS A 7 -26.83 -12.17 6.36
CA HIS A 7 -27.52 -11.60 5.20
C HIS A 7 -27.61 -10.07 5.23
N VAL A 8 -27.04 -9.38 6.22
CA VAL A 8 -27.22 -7.92 6.38
C VAL A 8 -26.82 -7.09 5.16
N HIS A 9 -25.89 -7.57 4.33
CA HIS A 9 -25.48 -6.88 3.10
C HIS A 9 -26.44 -7.08 1.91
N THR A 10 -27.36 -8.05 1.93
CA THR A 10 -28.30 -8.24 0.80
C THR A 10 -29.28 -7.07 0.64
N PHE A 11 -29.44 -6.26 1.68
CA PHE A 11 -30.29 -5.06 1.65
C PHE A 11 -29.86 -4.04 0.59
N VAL A 12 -28.59 -4.03 0.20
CA VAL A 12 -28.06 -3.04 -0.75
C VAL A 12 -28.19 -3.48 -2.21
N PHE A 13 -28.65 -4.70 -2.47
CA PHE A 13 -28.59 -5.28 -3.81
C PHE A 13 -29.46 -4.54 -4.85
N ASN A 14 -30.58 -3.95 -4.41
CA ASN A 14 -31.48 -3.19 -5.28
C ASN A 14 -31.28 -1.66 -5.17
N ASP A 15 -30.39 -1.20 -4.31
CA ASP A 15 -30.11 0.23 -4.09
C ASP A 15 -28.76 0.60 -4.70
N LEU A 16 -28.74 0.94 -5.99
CA LEU A 16 -27.51 1.22 -6.75
C LEU A 16 -26.61 2.28 -6.11
N CYS A 17 -27.19 3.37 -5.59
CA CYS A 17 -26.41 4.44 -4.95
C CYS A 17 -25.70 3.96 -3.68
N ARG A 18 -26.39 3.15 -2.86
CA ARG A 18 -25.82 2.62 -1.62
C ARG A 18 -24.83 1.50 -1.93
N LEU A 19 -25.05 0.74 -2.99
CA LEU A 19 -24.10 -0.27 -3.47
C LEU A 19 -22.80 0.40 -3.93
N LEU A 20 -22.91 1.48 -4.70
CA LEU A 20 -21.76 2.27 -5.13
C LEU A 20 -21.01 2.88 -3.93
N SER A 21 -21.72 3.45 -2.96
CA SER A 21 -21.11 4.00 -1.74
C SER A 21 -20.29 2.94 -0.97
N ILE A 22 -20.82 1.72 -0.80
CA ILE A 22 -20.09 0.62 -0.13
C ILE A 22 -18.86 0.20 -0.95
N HIS A 23 -18.95 0.17 -2.28
CA HIS A 23 -17.79 -0.13 -3.13
C HIS A 23 -16.71 0.94 -3.02
N ILE A 24 -17.09 2.23 -2.99
CA ILE A 24 -16.15 3.33 -2.75
C ILE A 24 -15.52 3.17 -1.36
N MET A 25 -16.30 2.94 -0.31
CA MET A 25 -15.82 2.69 1.06
C MET A 25 -14.86 1.49 1.14
N HIS A 26 -15.18 0.37 0.49
CA HIS A 26 -14.28 -0.78 0.46
C HIS A 26 -12.96 -0.43 -0.25
N THR A 27 -13.07 0.29 -1.35
CA THR A 27 -11.91 0.70 -2.15
C THR A 27 -11.01 1.69 -1.39
N THR A 28 -11.58 2.61 -0.61
CA THR A 28 -10.81 3.51 0.27
C THR A 28 -10.12 2.74 1.38
N LEU A 29 -10.81 1.81 2.04
CA LEU A 29 -10.21 0.97 3.08
C LEU A 29 -9.01 0.18 2.55
N VAL A 30 -9.13 -0.43 1.37
CA VAL A 30 -8.04 -1.19 0.74
C VAL A 30 -6.88 -0.27 0.33
N ALA A 31 -7.15 0.93 -0.20
CA ALA A 31 -6.12 1.89 -0.54
C ALA A 31 -5.38 2.41 0.69
N SER A 32 -6.10 2.75 1.76
CA SER A 32 -5.53 3.13 3.05
C SER A 32 -4.65 2.04 3.63
N TRP A 33 -5.13 0.79 3.63
CA TRP A 33 -4.34 -0.35 4.11
C TRP A 33 -3.04 -0.53 3.30
N SER A 34 -3.12 -0.42 1.98
CA SER A 34 -1.93 -0.54 1.13
C SER A 34 -0.91 0.58 1.40
N GLY A 35 -1.37 1.80 1.66
CA GLY A 35 -0.50 2.93 2.04
C GLY A 35 0.07 2.79 3.45
N SER A 36 -0.72 2.39 4.45
CA SER A 36 -0.23 2.23 5.83
C SER A 36 0.72 1.05 5.97
N MET A 37 0.45 -0.07 5.29
CA MET A 37 1.31 -1.24 5.29
C MET A 37 2.66 -0.96 4.61
N ALA A 38 2.67 -0.19 3.52
CA ALA A 38 3.92 0.24 2.89
C ALA A 38 4.75 1.17 3.79
N LEU A 39 4.12 2.16 4.45
CA LEU A 39 4.81 3.02 5.42
C LEU A 39 5.36 2.22 6.61
N TYR A 40 4.55 1.33 7.17
CA TYR A 40 4.95 0.48 8.29
C TYR A 40 6.17 -0.36 7.92
N LYS A 41 6.14 -1.04 6.78
CA LYS A 41 7.28 -1.84 6.32
C LYS A 41 8.51 -0.98 6.05
N LEU A 42 8.36 0.20 5.46
CA LEU A 42 9.49 1.10 5.20
C LEU A 42 10.13 1.65 6.49
N ALA A 43 9.34 1.89 7.55
CA ALA A 43 9.83 2.38 8.84
C ALA A 43 10.69 1.35 9.60
N PHE A 44 10.44 0.05 9.40
CA PHE A 44 11.18 -1.04 10.04
C PHE A 44 12.14 -1.76 9.09
N PHE A 45 12.36 -1.22 7.88
CA PHE A 45 13.23 -1.85 6.90
C PHE A 45 14.70 -1.66 7.27
N ASP A 46 15.44 -2.77 7.34
CA ASP A 46 16.90 -2.73 7.49
C ASP A 46 17.58 -2.99 6.14
N LEU A 47 18.45 -2.05 5.76
CA LEU A 47 19.21 -2.04 4.51
C LEU A 47 20.68 -2.38 4.70
N PHE A 48 21.14 -2.54 5.95
CA PHE A 48 22.55 -2.72 6.23
C PHE A 48 23.10 -4.05 5.69
N ASP A 49 22.29 -5.11 5.65
CA ASP A 49 22.72 -6.42 5.18
C ASP A 49 21.65 -7.18 4.38
N LEU A 50 21.49 -6.81 3.11
CA LEU A 50 20.59 -7.51 2.19
C LEU A 50 21.13 -8.87 1.70
N PHE A 51 22.38 -9.22 1.99
CA PHE A 51 22.98 -10.49 1.57
C PHE A 51 22.62 -11.61 2.56
N LEU A 52 22.78 -11.37 3.86
CA LEU A 52 22.41 -12.32 4.91
C LEU A 52 20.97 -12.13 5.40
N ASP A 53 20.43 -10.91 5.31
CA ASP A 53 19.05 -10.59 5.68
C ASP A 53 18.23 -9.92 4.56
N PRO A 54 17.98 -10.64 3.45
CA PRO A 54 17.15 -10.15 2.36
C PRO A 54 15.68 -9.92 2.73
N ILE A 55 14.99 -9.11 1.93
CA ILE A 55 13.59 -8.62 2.07
C ILE A 55 12.58 -9.66 2.62
N TRP A 56 12.60 -10.89 2.07
CA TRP A 56 11.75 -12.01 2.48
C TRP A 56 12.01 -12.53 3.92
N ARG A 57 13.24 -12.48 4.42
CA ARG A 57 13.57 -12.87 5.81
C ARG A 57 13.10 -11.83 6.83
N GLN A 58 13.04 -10.57 6.43
CA GLN A 58 12.53 -9.46 7.24
C GLN A 58 10.99 -9.38 7.26
N GLY A 59 10.29 -10.32 6.61
CA GLY A 59 8.82 -10.34 6.58
C GLY A 59 8.22 -9.14 5.82
N MET A 60 8.91 -8.65 4.80
CA MET A 60 8.47 -7.50 4.00
C MET A 60 7.48 -7.94 2.94
N PHE A 61 6.19 -7.70 3.18
CA PHE A 61 5.12 -8.18 2.30
C PHE A 61 4.90 -7.29 1.07
N VAL A 62 4.81 -5.97 1.25
CA VAL A 62 4.43 -5.04 0.15
C VAL A 62 5.63 -4.64 -0.71
N ILE A 63 6.84 -4.63 -0.14
CA ILE A 63 8.07 -4.21 -0.83
C ILE A 63 8.38 -5.10 -2.06
N PRO A 64 8.33 -6.45 -1.99
CA PRO A 64 8.51 -7.30 -3.17
C PRO A 64 7.58 -6.95 -4.35
N PHE A 65 6.31 -6.67 -4.09
CA PHE A 65 5.36 -6.29 -5.16
C PHE A 65 5.71 -4.96 -5.82
N MET A 66 6.18 -3.98 -5.04
CA MET A 66 6.66 -2.72 -5.57
C MET A 66 7.93 -2.94 -6.43
N THR A 67 8.86 -3.76 -5.95
CA THR A 67 10.12 -4.03 -6.64
C THR A 67 9.96 -4.79 -7.94
N HIS A 68 8.97 -5.68 -8.00
CA HIS A 68 8.61 -6.38 -9.23
C HIS A 68 8.15 -5.43 -10.34
N LEU A 69 7.55 -4.28 -9.96
CA LEU A 69 7.13 -3.24 -10.90
C LEU A 69 8.23 -2.21 -11.17
N GLY A 70 9.48 -2.49 -10.76
CA GLY A 70 10.63 -1.61 -11.02
C GLY A 70 10.84 -0.50 -9.98
N ILE A 71 10.12 -0.53 -8.85
CA ILE A 71 10.30 0.43 -7.77
C ILE A 71 11.42 -0.07 -6.84
N THR A 72 12.63 0.46 -7.01
CA THR A 72 13.80 -0.02 -6.25
C THR A 72 14.49 1.05 -5.41
N ASN A 73 14.16 2.33 -5.65
CA ASN A 73 14.89 3.47 -5.12
C ASN A 73 14.08 4.21 -4.05
N SER A 74 14.74 4.63 -2.98
CA SER A 74 14.14 5.41 -1.91
C SER A 74 14.47 6.90 -2.02
N TRP A 75 13.70 7.73 -1.31
CA TRP A 75 14.05 9.13 -1.12
C TRP A 75 15.31 9.31 -0.25
N GLY A 76 15.60 8.36 0.63
CA GLY A 76 16.77 8.36 1.53
C GLY A 76 18.09 7.97 0.87
N GLY A 77 18.17 7.95 -0.47
CA GLY A 77 19.41 7.71 -1.21
C GLY A 77 19.86 6.25 -1.30
N TRP A 78 19.06 5.31 -0.80
CA TRP A 78 19.35 3.87 -0.85
C TRP A 78 18.56 3.16 -1.96
N ASN A 79 19.12 2.04 -2.43
CA ASN A 79 18.51 1.13 -3.40
C ASN A 79 18.66 -0.30 -2.88
N LEU A 80 17.71 -1.17 -3.24
CA LEU A 80 17.68 -2.59 -2.90
C LEU A 80 18.81 -3.42 -3.50
N TRP A 81 19.57 -2.86 -4.44
CA TRP A 81 20.78 -3.48 -4.99
C TRP A 81 22.07 -2.99 -4.34
N ASN A 82 21.99 -2.29 -3.20
CA ASN A 82 23.12 -1.76 -2.44
C ASN A 82 24.03 -0.78 -3.25
N SER A 83 23.48 -0.16 -4.30
CA SER A 83 24.16 0.88 -5.08
C SER A 83 23.73 2.27 -4.62
N PHE A 84 24.70 3.12 -4.22
CA PHE A 84 24.47 4.56 -4.04
C PHE A 84 24.20 5.19 -5.41
N ILE A 85 22.96 5.60 -5.66
CA ILE A 85 22.58 6.24 -6.92
C ILE A 85 23.02 7.71 -6.92
N SER A 86 23.92 8.03 -7.85
CA SER A 86 24.21 9.40 -8.28
C SER A 86 22.95 10.03 -8.90
N LEU A 87 22.57 11.21 -8.40
CA LEU A 87 21.30 11.88 -8.68
C LEU A 87 21.06 12.18 -10.17
N ARG A 88 20.12 11.46 -10.80
CA ARG A 88 19.14 12.00 -11.76
C ARG A 88 17.95 11.04 -11.94
N GLY A 89 16.74 11.49 -11.58
CA GLY A 89 15.46 10.85 -11.95
C GLY A 89 14.88 9.75 -11.05
N SER A 90 15.52 9.40 -9.92
CA SER A 90 15.16 8.22 -9.12
C SER A 90 14.62 8.49 -7.70
N LEU A 91 14.31 9.74 -7.38
CA LEU A 91 13.77 10.12 -6.07
C LEU A 91 12.25 10.17 -6.19
N LEU A 92 11.53 9.33 -5.44
CA LEU A 92 10.16 9.54 -4.89
C LEU A 92 9.35 8.24 -4.71
N TRP A 93 9.76 7.08 -5.22
CA TRP A 93 8.75 6.05 -5.51
C TRP A 93 8.12 5.36 -4.28
N PHE A 94 8.89 4.81 -3.34
CA PHE A 94 8.29 4.11 -2.19
C PHE A 94 7.42 5.02 -1.31
N TRP A 95 7.95 6.17 -0.90
CA TRP A 95 7.23 7.10 -0.03
C TRP A 95 6.06 7.76 -0.77
N CYS A 96 6.22 8.18 -2.02
CA CYS A 96 5.13 8.85 -2.74
C CYS A 96 4.04 7.88 -3.21
N ILE A 97 4.34 6.62 -3.50
CA ILE A 97 3.28 5.63 -3.74
C ILE A 97 2.47 5.43 -2.45
N SER A 98 3.15 5.32 -1.32
CA SER A 98 2.51 5.18 -0.01
C SER A 98 1.65 6.40 0.33
N GLY A 99 2.20 7.60 0.15
CA GLY A 99 1.51 8.87 0.37
C GLY A 99 0.34 9.07 -0.58
N ASN A 100 0.49 8.75 -1.88
CA ASN A 100 -0.58 8.84 -2.85
C ASN A 100 -1.74 7.90 -2.52
N ARG A 101 -1.46 6.69 -2.04
CA ARG A 101 -2.51 5.73 -1.62
C ARG A 101 -3.29 6.24 -0.41
N LEU A 102 -2.63 6.92 0.53
CA LEU A 102 -3.30 7.58 1.65
C LEU A 102 -4.12 8.78 1.16
N VAL A 103 -3.53 9.70 0.39
CA VAL A 103 -4.23 10.89 -0.14
C VAL A 103 -5.46 10.48 -0.96
N TRP A 104 -5.33 9.46 -1.80
CA TRP A 104 -6.44 8.95 -2.60
C TRP A 104 -7.55 8.36 -1.73
N SER A 105 -7.19 7.59 -0.69
CA SER A 105 -8.17 7.10 0.28
C SER A 105 -8.85 8.23 1.05
N TRP A 106 -8.12 9.27 1.42
CA TRP A 106 -8.67 10.43 2.13
C TRP A 106 -9.64 11.22 1.25
N ASN A 107 -9.29 11.45 -0.02
CA ASN A 107 -10.13 12.19 -0.95
C ASN A 107 -11.41 11.45 -1.38
N MET A 108 -11.45 10.12 -1.24
CA MET A 108 -12.63 9.31 -1.55
C MET A 108 -13.46 8.93 -0.31
N GLY A 109 -12.94 9.19 0.89
CA GLY A 109 -13.58 8.86 2.16
C GLY A 109 -14.42 10.00 2.78
N VAL A 110 -14.62 11.09 2.03
CA VAL A 110 -15.46 12.26 2.39
C VAL A 110 -16.64 12.34 1.46
#